data_AF-A0A5J4QWF7-F1
#
_entry.id   AF-A0A5J4QWF7-F1
#
_cell.length_a   1.000
_cell.length_b   1.000
_cell.length_c   1.000
_cell.angle_alpha   90.00
_cell.angle_beta   90.00
_cell.angle_gamma   90.00
#
_symmetry.space_group_name_H-M   'P 1'
#
loop_
_entity.id
_entity.type
_entity.pdbx_description
1 polymer ?
#
loop_
_entity_poly.entity_id
_entity_poly.type
_entity_poly.pdbx_seq_one_letter_code
_entity_poly.pdbx_strand_id
1 'polypeptide(L)'
;MVDPTIYSRTFYIEVNTINYHLREISKSEELREDSVIRNFRITTDDSKNCLTNFYDLGAIIAGGYLVNSYQTTQFRIWAISILKEYITKGFVLNDEMLKNERVFDKDYFNELLERIQDIWASERRSIKRLQMFMLSVDYDKNAPLSF
;
A
#
# COMPACT_ATOMS: atom_id res chain seq x y z
N MET A 1 4.56 1.02 -14.35
CA MET A 1 5.86 0.37 -14.63
C MET A 1 6.87 1.46 -14.88
N VAL A 2 8.05 1.37 -14.28
CA VAL A 2 9.09 2.41 -14.30
C VAL A 2 10.29 1.92 -15.11
N ASP A 3 10.76 2.80 -16.00
CA ASP A 3 11.94 2.55 -16.84
C ASP A 3 13.24 2.49 -15.98
N PRO A 4 14.24 1.68 -16.34
CA PRO A 4 15.49 1.55 -15.60
C PRO A 4 16.25 2.87 -15.39
N THR A 5 16.19 3.78 -16.36
CA THR A 5 16.89 5.07 -16.28
C THR A 5 16.23 5.98 -15.24
N ILE A 6 14.90 5.96 -15.15
CA ILE A 6 14.15 6.69 -14.12
C ILE A 6 14.47 6.11 -12.75
N TYR A 7 14.45 4.79 -12.62
CA TYR A 7 14.77 4.10 -11.37
C TYR A 7 16.18 4.46 -10.88
N SER A 8 17.17 4.33 -11.76
CA SER A 8 18.58 4.66 -11.48
C SER A 8 18.73 6.11 -11.01
N ARG A 9 18.04 7.04 -11.68
CA ARG A 9 18.05 8.46 -11.34
C ARG A 9 17.39 8.76 -9.99
N THR A 10 16.30 8.08 -9.65
CA THR A 10 15.61 8.27 -8.36
C THR A 10 16.49 7.92 -7.18
N PHE A 11 17.28 6.85 -7.29
CA PHE A 11 18.13 6.37 -6.20
C PHE A 11 19.62 6.70 -6.35
N TYR A 12 20.00 7.39 -7.42
CA TYR A 12 21.38 7.78 -7.76
C TYR A 12 22.36 6.61 -7.77
N ILE A 13 21.94 5.50 -8.39
CA ILE A 13 22.65 4.22 -8.42
C ILE A 13 22.60 3.63 -9.82
N GLU A 14 23.60 2.83 -10.18
CA GLU A 14 23.63 2.19 -11.48
C GLU A 14 22.56 1.08 -11.63
N VAL A 15 22.03 0.95 -12.84
CA VAL A 15 21.04 -0.09 -13.21
C VAL A 15 21.58 -1.50 -12.92
N ASN A 16 22.89 -1.72 -13.09
CA ASN A 16 23.52 -3.00 -12.79
C ASN A 16 23.43 -3.38 -11.31
N THR A 17 23.66 -2.41 -10.42
CA THR A 17 23.55 -2.59 -8.97
C THR A 17 22.12 -2.90 -8.56
N ILE A 18 21.14 -2.23 -9.16
CA ILE A 18 19.70 -2.50 -8.94
C ILE A 18 19.36 -3.93 -9.37
N ASN A 19 19.78 -4.34 -10.57
CA ASN A 19 19.55 -5.70 -11.08
C ASN A 19 20.18 -6.78 -10.21
N TYR A 20 21.39 -6.54 -9.69
CA TYR A 20 22.05 -7.45 -8.76
C TYR A 20 21.20 -7.66 -7.51
N HIS A 21 20.78 -6.57 -6.86
CA HIS A 21 19.99 -6.63 -5.63
C HIS A 21 18.61 -7.26 -5.83
N LEU A 22 17.93 -6.97 -6.95
CA LEU A 22 16.63 -7.58 -7.25
C LEU A 22 16.71 -9.09 -7.48
N ARG A 23 17.79 -9.58 -8.11
CA ARG A 23 18.05 -11.02 -8.27
C ARG A 23 18.29 -11.71 -6.93
N GLU A 24 18.99 -11.05 -6.00
CA GLU A 24 19.24 -11.64 -4.68
C GLU A 24 17.95 -11.76 -3.85
N ILE A 25 17.04 -10.78 -3.88
CA ILE A 25 15.74 -10.89 -3.17
C ILE A 25 14.85 -11.96 -3.79
N SER A 26 14.94 -12.10 -5.10
CA SER A 26 14.16 -13.11 -5.80
C SER A 26 14.55 -14.53 -5.39
N LYS A 27 15.82 -14.74 -5.01
CA LYS A 27 16.30 -15.98 -4.42
C LYS A 27 15.84 -16.18 -2.97
N SER A 28 15.52 -15.11 -2.23
CA SER A 28 14.99 -15.21 -0.87
C SER A 28 13.48 -15.44 -0.81
N GLU A 29 12.80 -15.63 -1.95
CA GLU A 29 11.35 -15.81 -2.11
C GLU A 29 10.48 -14.65 -1.57
N GLU A 30 11.08 -13.56 -1.10
CA GLU A 30 10.35 -12.34 -0.67
C GLU A 30 9.66 -11.64 -1.84
N LEU A 31 10.18 -11.84 -3.06
CA LEU A 31 9.61 -11.33 -4.31
C LEU A 31 9.66 -12.39 -5.41
N ARG A 32 8.59 -12.47 -6.21
CA ARG A 32 8.56 -13.30 -7.43
C ARG A 32 9.12 -12.52 -8.61
N GLU A 33 10.18 -13.01 -9.27
CA GLU A 33 10.86 -12.35 -10.41
C GLU A 33 9.88 -11.89 -11.49
N ASP A 34 8.94 -12.76 -11.87
CA ASP A 34 7.97 -12.53 -12.94
C ASP A 34 6.98 -11.38 -12.64
N SER A 35 6.82 -11.01 -11.37
CA SER A 35 5.99 -9.88 -10.95
C SER A 35 6.75 -8.55 -11.00
N VAL A 36 8.07 -8.60 -10.79
CA VAL A 36 8.89 -7.45 -10.44
C VAL A 36 9.61 -6.84 -11.64
N ILE A 37 9.98 -7.69 -12.60
CA ILE A 37 10.66 -7.29 -13.83
C ILE A 37 9.86 -7.81 -15.01
N ARG A 38 9.28 -6.92 -15.83
CA ARG A 38 8.75 -7.31 -17.14
C ARG A 38 9.71 -6.90 -18.26
N ASN A 39 10.01 -7.86 -19.11
CA ASN A 39 10.77 -7.63 -20.32
C ASN A 39 9.83 -7.08 -21.38
N PHE A 40 10.00 -5.80 -21.72
CA PHE A 40 9.34 -5.22 -22.89
C PHE A 40 10.28 -5.31 -24.09
N ARG A 41 9.75 -5.84 -25.19
CA ARG A 41 10.46 -5.84 -26.46
C ARG A 41 10.20 -4.49 -27.12
N ILE A 42 11.23 -3.65 -27.16
CA ILE A 42 11.17 -2.36 -27.86
C ILE A 42 11.94 -2.53 -29.17
N THR A 43 11.29 -2.22 -30.29
CA THR A 43 11.95 -2.11 -31.59
C THR A 43 12.50 -0.70 -31.70
N THR A 44 13.81 -0.53 -31.61
CA THR A 44 14.48 0.75 -31.87
C THR A 44 14.60 0.99 -33.39
N ASP A 45 14.67 2.25 -33.81
CA ASP A 45 14.78 2.69 -35.21
C ASP A 45 15.90 1.97 -36.00
N ASP A 46 16.93 1.47 -35.31
CA ASP A 46 18.06 0.71 -35.88
C ASP A 46 17.75 -0.77 -36.18
N SER A 47 16.49 -1.18 -36.26
CA SER A 47 16.06 -2.58 -36.54
C SER A 47 16.58 -3.63 -35.54
N LYS A 48 17.12 -3.22 -34.39
CA LYS A 48 17.55 -4.10 -33.30
C LYS A 48 16.42 -4.20 -32.27
N ASN A 49 15.99 -5.43 -31.99
CA ASN A 49 15.08 -5.68 -30.89
C ASN A 49 15.87 -5.63 -29.58
N CYS A 50 15.71 -4.57 -28.80
CA CYS A 50 16.23 -4.52 -27.43
C CYS A 50 15.17 -5.04 -26.46
N LEU A 51 15.58 -5.95 -25.57
CA LEU A 51 14.79 -6.32 -24.40
C LEU A 51 15.13 -5.32 -23.29
N THR A 52 14.16 -4.47 -22.96
CA THR A 52 14.31 -3.51 -21.86
C THR A 52 13.47 -4.00 -20.69
N ASN A 53 14.10 -4.08 -19.53
CA ASN A 53 13.47 -4.50 -18.28
C ASN A 53 12.70 -3.32 -17.70
N PHE A 54 11.42 -3.46 -17.38
CA PHE A 54 10.66 -2.44 -16.65
C PHE A 54 10.33 -2.94 -15.25
N TYR A 55 10.44 -2.03 -14.28
CA TYR A 55 10.29 -2.33 -12.86
C TYR A 55 8.87 -1.99 -12.38
N ASP A 56 8.30 -2.86 -11.56
CA ASP A 56 7.02 -2.59 -10.88
C ASP A 56 7.23 -1.81 -9.56
N LEU A 57 6.14 -1.58 -8.81
CA LEU A 57 6.24 -0.90 -7.52
C LEU A 57 7.00 -1.75 -6.49
N GLY A 58 6.90 -3.07 -6.56
CA GLY A 58 7.62 -4.01 -5.70
C GLY A 58 9.14 -3.86 -5.84
N ALA A 59 9.64 -3.74 -7.07
CA ALA A 59 11.05 -3.45 -7.34
C ALA A 59 11.50 -2.16 -6.64
N ILE A 60 10.72 -1.08 -6.78
CA ILE A 60 11.05 0.25 -6.21
C ILE A 60 11.16 0.17 -4.69
N ILE A 61 10.21 -0.48 -4.05
CA ILE A 61 10.21 -0.68 -2.60
C ILE A 61 11.42 -1.52 -2.18
N ALA A 62 11.71 -2.61 -2.89
CA ALA A 62 12.85 -3.48 -2.63
C ALA A 62 14.21 -2.78 -2.75
N GLY A 63 14.48 -2.08 -3.84
CA GLY A 63 15.73 -1.34 -3.98
C GLY A 63 15.82 -0.18 -2.99
N GLY A 64 14.67 0.38 -2.60
CA GLY A 64 14.52 1.32 -1.48
C GLY A 64 15.00 0.80 -0.12
N TYR A 65 15.12 -0.50 0.07
CA TYR A 65 15.69 -1.10 1.29
C TYR A 65 17.14 -1.52 1.14
N LEU A 66 17.50 -2.09 -0.01
CA LEU A 66 18.79 -2.75 -0.21
C LEU A 66 19.95 -1.83 -0.56
N VAL A 67 19.66 -0.72 -1.22
CA VAL A 67 20.74 0.09 -1.77
C VAL A 67 21.25 1.08 -0.72
N ASN A 68 22.56 1.31 -0.74
CA ASN A 68 23.20 2.22 0.20
C ASN A 68 23.44 3.59 -0.45
N SER A 69 22.37 4.37 -0.61
CA SER A 69 22.44 5.76 -1.05
C SER A 69 21.72 6.70 -0.07
N TYR A 70 22.00 8.00 -0.18
CA TYR A 70 21.34 9.02 0.64
C TYR A 70 19.82 9.00 0.42
N GLN A 71 19.39 8.91 -0.84
CA GLN A 71 17.98 8.85 -1.24
C GLN A 71 17.29 7.60 -0.67
N THR A 72 17.99 6.47 -0.71
CA THR A 72 17.50 5.22 -0.14
C THR A 72 17.37 5.31 1.39
N THR A 73 18.28 6.03 2.04
CA THR A 73 18.18 6.33 3.48
C THR A 73 16.97 7.21 3.80
N GLN A 74 16.72 8.26 3.02
CA GLN A 74 15.53 9.09 3.18
C GLN A 74 14.24 8.29 2.96
N PHE A 75 14.22 7.40 1.96
CA PHE A 75 13.10 6.50 1.74
C PHE A 75 12.84 5.60 2.95
N ARG A 76 13.89 5.00 3.55
CA ARG A 76 13.74 4.18 4.76
C ARG A 76 13.24 4.98 5.95
N ILE A 77 13.72 6.22 6.15
CA ILE A 77 13.23 7.10 7.22
C ILE A 77 11.73 7.36 7.04
N TRP A 78 11.31 7.68 5.83
CA TRP A 78 9.90 7.88 5.48
C TRP A 78 9.07 6.59 5.66
N ALA A 79 9.54 5.46 5.17
CA ALA A 79 8.84 4.17 5.31
C ALA A 79 8.67 3.78 6.79
N ILE A 80 9.70 4.02 7.61
CA ILE A 80 9.64 3.80 9.06
C ILE A 80 8.62 4.73 9.72
N SER A 81 8.51 6.00 9.31
CA SER A 81 7.50 6.89 9.89
C SER A 81 6.09 6.43 9.58
N ILE A 82 5.85 5.98 8.34
CA ILE A 82 4.57 5.41 7.91
C ILE A 82 4.22 4.14 8.71
N LEU A 83 5.17 3.21 8.85
CA LEU A 83 4.96 1.98 9.62
C LEU A 83 4.70 2.27 11.11
N LYS A 84 5.43 3.22 11.71
CA LYS A 84 5.21 3.63 13.11
C LYS A 84 3.82 4.21 13.31
N GLU A 85 3.37 5.05 12.39
CA GLU A 85 2.03 5.61 12.42
C GLU A 85 0.97 4.52 12.32
N TYR A 86 1.11 3.60 11.37
CA TYR A 86 0.20 2.46 11.20
C TYR A 86 0.13 1.59 12.45
N ILE A 87 1.27 1.23 13.04
CA ILE A 87 1.32 0.40 14.26
C ILE A 87 0.66 1.13 15.44
N THR A 88 0.83 2.45 15.54
CA THR A 88 0.32 3.22 16.69
C THR A 88 -1.16 3.53 16.56
N LYS A 89 -1.63 3.94 15.37
CA LYS A 89 -2.99 4.41 15.14
C LYS A 89 -3.91 3.36 14.52
N GLY A 90 -3.35 2.32 13.91
CA GLY A 90 -4.07 1.33 13.11
C GLY A 90 -4.38 1.78 11.68
N PHE A 91 -3.98 2.98 11.27
CA PHE A 91 -4.19 3.51 9.92
C PHE A 91 -3.12 4.54 9.54
N VAL A 92 -2.99 4.79 8.23
CA VAL A 92 -2.16 5.85 7.65
C VAL A 92 -2.97 6.52 6.53
N LEU A 93 -2.93 7.84 6.45
CA LEU A 93 -3.57 8.61 5.38
C LEU A 93 -2.58 9.59 4.77
N ASN A 94 -2.69 9.79 3.46
CA ASN A 94 -2.00 10.87 2.77
C ASN A 94 -2.99 12.03 2.58
N ASP A 95 -3.06 12.93 3.57
CA ASP A 95 -4.05 14.01 3.61
C ASP A 95 -3.95 14.95 2.39
N GLU A 96 -2.73 15.27 1.96
CA GLU A 96 -2.52 16.14 0.79
C GLU A 96 -3.03 15.48 -0.50
N MET A 97 -2.78 14.19 -0.66
CA MET A 97 -3.27 13.44 -1.81
C MET A 97 -4.79 13.28 -1.78
N LEU A 98 -5.40 13.07 -0.61
CA LEU A 98 -6.85 12.97 -0.46
C LEU A 98 -7.57 14.30 -0.70
N LYS A 99 -6.92 15.43 -0.39
CA LYS A 99 -7.47 16.78 -0.63
C LYS A 99 -7.40 17.21 -2.10
N ASN A 100 -6.48 16.66 -2.87
CA ASN A 100 -6.26 17.02 -4.27
C ASN A 100 -6.96 16.01 -5.19
N GLU A 101 -7.97 16.44 -5.95
CA GLU A 101 -8.86 15.58 -6.75
C GLU A 101 -8.20 14.79 -7.92
N ARG A 102 -6.88 14.79 -8.08
CA ARG A 102 -6.24 14.14 -9.24
C ARG A 102 -4.85 13.58 -8.93
N VAL A 103 -4.76 12.28 -8.74
CA VAL A 103 -3.51 11.53 -9.02
C VAL A 103 -3.79 10.19 -9.71
N PHE A 104 -4.94 9.53 -9.47
CA PHE A 104 -5.26 8.23 -10.06
C PHE A 104 -6.71 8.16 -10.53
N ASP A 105 -6.97 7.50 -11.68
CA ASP A 105 -8.30 7.20 -12.25
C ASP A 105 -9.18 6.29 -11.36
N LYS A 106 -8.69 5.89 -10.18
CA LYS A 106 -9.41 5.08 -9.20
C LYS A 106 -9.84 5.94 -8.03
N ASP A 107 -11.11 5.85 -7.68
CA ASP A 107 -11.75 6.63 -6.63
C ASP A 107 -11.47 6.05 -5.23
N TYR A 108 -10.19 6.08 -4.83
CA TYR A 108 -9.75 5.59 -3.53
C TYR A 108 -10.37 6.37 -2.35
N PHE A 109 -10.85 7.60 -2.60
CA PHE A 109 -11.60 8.37 -1.62
C PHE A 109 -12.93 7.69 -1.31
N ASN A 110 -13.68 7.29 -2.34
CA ASN A 110 -14.93 6.55 -2.16
C ASN A 110 -14.70 5.17 -1.52
N GLU A 111 -13.62 4.45 -1.87
CA GLU A 111 -13.27 3.18 -1.20
C GLU A 111 -12.99 3.39 0.30
N LEU A 112 -12.27 4.46 0.66
CA LEU A 112 -12.02 4.82 2.06
C LEU A 112 -13.33 5.14 2.78
N LEU A 113 -14.23 5.90 2.15
CA LEU A 113 -15.53 6.25 2.71
C LEU A 113 -16.38 5.00 2.98
N GLU A 114 -16.41 4.05 2.05
CA GLU A 114 -17.12 2.77 2.20
C GLU A 114 -16.59 1.96 3.39
N ARG A 115 -15.26 1.85 3.53
CA ARG A 115 -14.64 1.17 4.68
C ARG A 115 -15.00 1.83 6.00
N ILE A 116 -15.03 3.16 6.05
CA ILE A 116 -15.48 3.90 7.24
C ILE A 116 -16.94 3.55 7.54
N GLN A 117 -17.84 3.63 6.55
CA GLN A 117 -19.25 3.29 6.76
C GLN A 117 -19.46 1.86 7.28
N ASP A 118 -18.69 0.91 6.78
CA ASP A 118 -18.71 -0.48 7.26
C ASP A 118 -18.28 -0.63 8.72
N ILE A 119 -17.20 0.06 9.12
CA ILE A 119 -16.74 0.10 10.51
C ILE A 119 -17.86 0.63 11.42
N TRP A 120 -18.50 1.74 11.04
CA TRP A 120 -19.60 2.32 11.80
C TRP A 120 -20.84 1.40 11.85
N ALA A 121 -21.14 0.71 10.75
CA ALA A 121 -22.22 -0.27 10.72
C ALA A 121 -21.94 -1.47 11.63
N SER A 122 -20.68 -1.87 11.78
CA SER A 122 -20.27 -2.94 12.70
C SER A 122 -20.38 -2.51 14.17
N GLU A 123 -20.00 -1.26 14.48
CA GLU A 123 -20.09 -0.68 15.82
C GLU A 123 -21.55 -0.53 16.25
N ARG A 124 -22.40 0.02 15.38
CA ARG A 124 -23.84 0.17 15.65
C ARG A 124 -24.53 -1.17 15.94
N ARG A 125 -24.15 -2.23 15.21
CA ARG A 125 -24.66 -3.59 15.44
C ARG A 125 -24.23 -4.12 16.81
N SER A 126 -22.98 -3.89 17.20
CA SER A 126 -22.44 -4.30 18.51
C SER A 126 -23.09 -3.54 19.66
N ILE A 127 -23.24 -2.22 19.54
CA ILE A 127 -23.91 -1.36 20.53
C ILE A 127 -25.37 -1.77 20.72
N LYS A 128 -26.12 -1.95 19.62
CA LYS A 128 -27.54 -2.35 19.68
C LYS A 128 -27.72 -3.70 20.37
N ARG A 129 -26.79 -4.64 20.17
CA ARG A 129 -26.80 -5.94 20.85
C ARG A 129 -26.61 -5.78 22.36
N LEU A 130 -25.66 -4.96 22.80
CA LEU A 130 -25.43 -4.68 24.22
C LEU A 130 -26.65 -3.99 24.88
N GLN A 131 -27.29 -3.04 24.18
CA GLN A 131 -28.52 -2.40 24.67
C GLN A 131 -29.65 -3.41 24.89
N MET A 132 -29.86 -4.36 23.97
CA MET A 132 -30.88 -5.40 24.14
C MET A 132 -30.63 -6.25 25.39
N PHE A 133 -29.37 -6.62 25.66
CA PHE A 133 -29.00 -7.34 26.88
C PHE A 133 -29.25 -6.51 28.15
N MET A 134 -28.86 -5.23 28.16
CA MET A 134 -29.11 -4.35 29.32
C MET A 134 -30.60 -4.18 29.59
N LEU A 135 -31.42 -3.94 28.56
CA LEU A 135 -32.87 -3.80 28.70
C LEU A 135 -33.56 -5.10 29.15
N SER A 136 -32.94 -6.26 28.92
CA SER A 136 -33.45 -7.55 29.40
C SER A 136 -33.15 -7.84 30.87
N VAL A 137 -32.20 -7.13 31.50
CA VAL A 137 -31.86 -7.30 32.92
C VAL A 137 -32.96 -6.75 33.83
N ASP A 138 -33.61 -5.66 33.43
CA ASP A 138 -34.75 -5.07 34.15
C ASP A 138 -36.11 -5.70 33.75
N TYR A 139 -36.08 -6.91 33.19
CA TYR A 139 -37.29 -7.61 32.77
C TYR A 139 -38.07 -8.14 33.98
N ASP A 140 -39.10 -7.42 34.40
CA ASP A 140 -40.09 -7.89 35.38
C ASP A 140 -41.27 -8.58 34.69
N LYS A 141 -41.42 -9.89 34.91
CA LYS A 141 -42.53 -10.70 34.38
C LYS A 141 -43.91 -10.27 34.88
N ASN A 142 -43.96 -9.50 35.96
CA ASN A 142 -45.19 -8.98 36.55
C ASN A 142 -45.47 -7.52 36.16
N ALA A 143 -44.64 -6.92 35.30
CA ALA A 143 -44.85 -5.55 34.85
C ALA A 143 -46.22 -5.40 34.16
N PRO A 144 -47.01 -4.37 34.50
CA PRO A 144 -48.30 -4.13 33.86
C PRO A 144 -48.08 -3.87 32.37
N LEU A 145 -48.90 -4.51 31.52
CA LEU A 145 -48.90 -4.27 30.08
C LEU A 145 -49.24 -2.80 29.83
N SER A 146 -48.25 -2.03 29.40
CA SER A 146 -48.44 -0.66 28.92
C SER A 146 -48.94 -0.71 27.47
N PHE A 147 -50.17 -0.24 27.26
CA PHE A 147 -50.80 -0.02 25.95
C PHE A 147 -50.68 1.44 25.54
#